data_AF-A0A164P437-F1
#
_entry.id   AF-A0A164P437-F1
#
_cell.length_a   1.000
_cell.length_b   1.000
_cell.length_c   1.000
_cell.angle_alpha   90.00
_cell.angle_beta   90.00
_cell.angle_gamma   90.00
#
_symmetry.space_group_name_H-M   'P 1'
#
loop_
_entity.id
_entity.type
_entity.pdbx_description
1 polymer ?
#
loop_
_entity_poly.entity_id
_entity_poly.type
_entity_poly.pdbx_seq_one_letter_code
_entity_poly.pdbx_strand_id
1 'polypeptide(L)'
;MSKERLIREANDQTNSKSRRSKATKTLKKMEGHVPNRKIEQIPSPVPPKVVQSPSKAAFKPGLPSSHGDWLSLEKVISSIQGKKVSTIGIAVAVSGQKLTARGDWSCSFKLLDSSNMDRPFMVNMFSKEPFTALPYEGCPLLLHELVIRRFGKTADDEEKPAGVGYADSLKWASYNPVTQRTVFRHENQVAGMIREKEKQYVNDLYDWWRGLQAEMPNNPQTTTTFKAARAPKRELLIKDAKIREFFIAHVLHIWTESDTNFHPHVYVTDYTPLPEFAHSSHVYNPDLSRFDGTLLRISLYDGDKEAASVLKTGGFYTFGNLHFVDGRGGTYAKQGQGASKIFRLTDPEKIRQLSL
;
A
#
# COMPACT_ATOMS: atom_id res chain seq x y z
N MET A 1 8.99 17.83 64.35
CA MET A 1 9.17 16.69 63.41
C MET A 1 9.00 15.41 64.23
N SER A 2 7.82 14.78 64.12
CA SER A 2 7.31 13.78 65.09
C SER A 2 8.01 12.42 65.01
N LYS A 3 8.24 11.79 66.17
CA LYS A 3 8.82 10.44 66.38
C LYS A 3 8.13 9.33 65.56
N GLU A 4 6.91 9.56 65.07
CA GLU A 4 6.15 8.59 64.27
C GLU A 4 6.68 8.40 62.84
N ARG A 5 7.43 9.37 62.30
CA ARG A 5 7.98 9.25 60.94
C ARG A 5 9.20 8.31 60.86
N LEU A 6 10.01 8.25 61.93
CA LEU A 6 11.18 7.38 62.03
C LEU A 6 10.82 5.89 62.25
N ILE A 7 9.66 5.59 62.82
CA ILE A 7 9.22 4.20 63.07
C ILE A 7 8.68 3.54 61.78
N ARG A 8 8.10 4.32 60.86
CA ARG A 8 7.60 3.80 59.57
C ARG A 8 8.71 3.44 58.60
N GLU A 9 9.81 4.21 58.55
CA GLU A 9 10.94 3.92 57.66
C GLU A 9 11.77 2.70 58.09
N ALA A 10 11.78 2.36 59.39
CA ALA A 10 12.47 1.17 59.90
C ALA A 10 11.72 -0.16 59.57
N ASN A 11 10.39 -0.11 59.41
CA ASN A 11 9.58 -1.31 59.12
C ASN A 11 9.52 -1.69 57.63
N ASP A 12 9.76 -0.74 56.71
CA ASP A 12 9.79 -1.06 55.28
C ASP A 12 11.13 -1.69 54.83
N GLN A 13 12.22 -1.42 55.54
CA GLN A 13 13.53 -2.03 55.24
C GLN A 13 13.67 -3.49 55.71
N THR A 14 12.91 -3.92 56.73
CA THR A 14 12.92 -5.31 57.21
C THR A 14 12.07 -6.24 56.33
N ASN A 15 11.03 -5.71 55.68
CA ASN A 15 10.16 -6.51 54.80
C ASN A 15 10.76 -6.79 53.40
N SER A 16 11.67 -5.94 52.90
CA SER A 16 12.32 -6.16 51.60
C SER A 16 13.43 -7.22 51.62
N LYS A 17 14.10 -7.41 52.76
CA LYS A 17 15.16 -8.44 52.94
C LYS A 17 14.61 -9.86 53.13
N SER A 18 13.40 -10.01 53.69
CA SER A 18 12.74 -11.30 53.88
C SER A 18 12.27 -11.95 52.57
N ARG A 19 11.82 -11.14 51.59
CA ARG A 19 11.33 -11.65 50.29
C ARG A 19 12.45 -12.10 49.33
N ARG A 20 13.67 -11.60 49.48
CA ARG A 20 14.81 -11.95 48.60
C ARG A 20 15.50 -13.28 48.95
N SER A 21 15.27 -13.83 50.15
CA SER A 21 15.89 -15.10 50.59
C SER A 21 15.06 -16.36 50.31
N LYS A 22 13.76 -16.22 50.00
CA LYS A 22 12.87 -17.35 49.68
C LYS A 22 12.83 -17.71 48.19
N ALA A 23 13.28 -16.83 47.29
CA ALA A 23 13.35 -17.10 45.85
C ALA A 23 14.56 -17.96 45.43
N THR A 24 15.61 -18.02 46.27
CA THR A 24 16.87 -18.73 45.96
C THR A 24 16.94 -20.15 46.52
N LYS A 25 15.92 -20.60 47.27
CA LYS A 25 15.86 -21.95 47.86
C LYS A 25 14.97 -22.94 47.11
N THR A 26 14.22 -22.48 46.10
CA THR A 26 13.32 -23.32 45.27
C THR A 26 13.93 -23.72 43.93
N LEU A 27 15.14 -23.24 43.60
CA LEU A 27 15.85 -23.50 42.33
C LEU A 27 16.99 -24.53 42.44
N LYS A 28 17.11 -25.25 43.57
CA LYS A 28 18.19 -26.23 43.83
C LYS A 28 17.70 -27.64 44.19
N LYS A 29 16.45 -28.00 43.87
CA LYS A 29 15.87 -29.31 44.23
C LYS A 29 15.18 -30.04 43.06
N MET A 30 15.71 -29.91 41.85
CA MET A 30 15.27 -30.69 40.67
C MET A 30 16.42 -31.25 39.83
N GLU A 31 17.58 -31.54 40.44
CA GLU A 31 18.59 -32.40 39.83
C GLU A 31 18.38 -33.84 40.33
N GLY A 32 17.67 -34.63 39.52
CA GLY A 32 17.43 -36.04 39.75
C GLY A 32 17.28 -36.78 38.43
N HIS A 33 18.33 -37.52 38.07
CA HIS A 33 18.36 -38.76 37.28
C HIS A 33 17.38 -38.90 36.10
N VAL A 34 17.88 -38.71 34.88
CA VAL A 34 17.21 -39.13 33.63
C VAL A 34 17.88 -40.42 33.13
N PRO A 35 17.14 -41.53 32.92
CA PRO A 35 17.70 -42.77 32.42
C PRO A 35 18.05 -42.69 30.93
N ASN A 36 19.14 -43.38 30.58
CA ASN A 36 19.75 -43.44 29.26
C ASN A 36 18.80 -44.13 28.25
N ARG A 37 18.04 -43.35 27.48
CA ARG A 37 17.30 -43.85 26.30
C ARG A 37 18.17 -43.67 25.06
N LYS A 38 18.36 -44.76 24.32
CA LYS A 38 18.95 -44.77 22.97
C LYS A 38 18.33 -43.65 22.13
N ILE A 39 19.18 -42.73 21.66
CA ILE A 39 18.82 -41.73 20.66
C ILE A 39 18.67 -42.48 19.34
N GLU A 40 17.43 -42.73 18.91
CA GLU A 40 17.16 -42.97 17.49
C GLU A 40 17.54 -41.69 16.73
N GLN A 41 18.39 -41.84 15.71
CA GLN A 41 18.78 -40.76 14.83
C GLN A 41 17.53 -40.18 14.17
N ILE A 42 17.17 -38.96 14.59
CA ILE A 42 16.19 -38.14 13.90
C ILE A 42 16.76 -37.89 12.49
N PRO A 43 16.06 -38.28 11.40
CA PRO A 43 16.54 -37.98 10.06
C PRO A 43 16.70 -36.47 9.93
N SER A 44 17.85 -36.07 9.38
CA SER A 44 18.18 -34.66 9.17
C SER A 44 17.01 -33.95 8.47
N PRO A 45 16.68 -32.71 8.87
CA PRO A 45 15.62 -31.96 8.22
C PRO A 45 15.93 -31.90 6.73
N VAL A 46 15.04 -32.49 5.92
CA VAL A 46 15.09 -32.35 4.48
C VAL A 46 15.16 -30.85 4.21
N PRO A 47 16.20 -30.35 3.51
CA PRO A 47 16.29 -28.93 3.19
C PRO A 47 14.95 -28.51 2.59
N PRO A 48 14.40 -27.33 2.97
CA PRO A 48 13.12 -26.88 2.42
C PRO A 48 13.23 -27.04 0.92
N LYS A 49 12.29 -27.80 0.33
CA LYS A 49 12.19 -27.95 -1.13
C LYS A 49 12.38 -26.54 -1.68
N VAL A 50 13.47 -26.33 -2.39
CA VAL A 50 13.64 -25.18 -3.26
C VAL A 50 12.40 -25.24 -4.12
N VAL A 51 11.41 -24.40 -3.81
CA VAL A 51 10.28 -24.18 -4.69
C VAL A 51 10.96 -23.63 -5.91
N GLN A 52 11.11 -24.50 -6.91
CA GLN A 52 11.67 -24.12 -8.19
C GLN A 52 10.93 -22.86 -8.61
N SER A 53 11.67 -21.77 -8.73
CA SER A 53 11.15 -20.52 -9.27
C SER A 53 10.35 -20.89 -10.52
N PRO A 54 9.05 -20.57 -10.60
CA PRO A 54 8.27 -20.91 -11.78
C PRO A 54 9.01 -20.28 -12.96
N SER A 55 9.58 -21.14 -13.80
CA SER A 55 10.43 -20.68 -14.88
C SER A 55 9.65 -19.67 -15.72
N LYS A 56 10.34 -18.69 -16.26
CA LYS A 56 9.88 -17.71 -17.27
C LYS A 56 8.91 -18.27 -18.34
N ALA A 57 8.89 -19.59 -18.55
CA ALA A 57 7.94 -20.31 -19.39
C ALA A 57 6.69 -20.77 -18.60
N ALA A 58 5.54 -20.13 -18.84
CA ALA A 58 4.26 -20.82 -19.12
C ALA A 58 3.02 -19.90 -19.06
N PHE A 59 3.10 -18.65 -18.62
CA PHE A 59 1.90 -17.80 -18.62
C PHE A 59 1.48 -17.45 -20.06
N LYS A 60 0.31 -17.97 -20.47
CA LYS A 60 -0.29 -17.71 -21.77
C LYS A 60 -1.31 -16.58 -21.66
N PRO A 61 -1.05 -15.41 -22.26
CA PRO A 61 -1.92 -14.27 -22.13
C PRO A 61 -3.17 -14.43 -23.01
N GLY A 62 -4.30 -14.00 -22.47
CA GLY A 62 -5.63 -14.14 -23.02
C GLY A 62 -6.37 -15.39 -22.53
N LEU A 63 -7.66 -15.25 -22.25
CA LEU A 63 -8.53 -16.30 -21.73
C LEU A 63 -9.83 -16.37 -22.56
N PRO A 64 -10.08 -17.46 -23.30
CA PRO A 64 -11.36 -17.68 -23.95
C PRO A 64 -12.49 -17.80 -22.92
N SER A 65 -13.61 -17.13 -23.15
CA SER A 65 -14.76 -17.17 -22.24
C SER A 65 -16.09 -17.21 -22.99
N SER A 66 -17.09 -17.88 -22.40
CA SER A 66 -18.41 -18.08 -23.01
C SER A 66 -19.22 -16.79 -23.20
N HIS A 67 -18.77 -15.67 -22.62
CA HIS A 67 -19.41 -14.36 -22.72
C HIS A 67 -18.51 -13.31 -23.38
N GLY A 68 -17.54 -13.76 -24.18
CA GLY A 68 -16.57 -12.92 -24.86
C GLY A 68 -15.16 -13.11 -24.33
N ASP A 69 -14.20 -13.21 -25.24
CA ASP A 69 -12.81 -13.49 -24.90
C ASP A 69 -12.16 -12.36 -24.10
N TRP A 70 -11.38 -12.73 -23.10
CA TRP A 70 -10.41 -11.85 -22.47
C TRP A 70 -9.17 -11.81 -23.36
N LEU A 71 -8.95 -10.68 -24.03
CA LEU A 71 -7.82 -10.49 -24.92
C LEU A 71 -6.54 -10.24 -24.13
N SER A 72 -5.43 -10.84 -24.58
CA SER A 72 -4.07 -10.46 -24.18
C SER A 72 -3.81 -8.98 -24.44
N LEU A 73 -2.97 -8.33 -23.66
CA LEU A 73 -2.70 -6.90 -23.82
C LEU A 73 -2.12 -6.54 -25.19
N GLU A 74 -1.32 -7.40 -25.83
CA GLU A 74 -0.83 -7.13 -27.19
C GLU A 74 -1.97 -7.07 -28.22
N LYS A 75 -2.93 -8.01 -28.15
CA LYS A 75 -4.16 -7.98 -28.99
C LYS A 75 -5.04 -6.77 -28.70
N VAL A 76 -5.05 -6.29 -27.46
CA VAL A 76 -5.75 -5.07 -27.07
C VAL A 76 -5.07 -3.85 -27.70
N ILE A 77 -3.74 -3.77 -27.61
CA ILE A 77 -2.92 -2.71 -28.21
C ILE A 77 -3.09 -2.67 -29.73
N SER A 78 -3.17 -3.83 -30.39
CA SER A 78 -3.39 -3.94 -31.84
C SER A 78 -4.85 -3.75 -32.27
N SER A 79 -5.79 -3.55 -31.33
CA SER A 79 -7.20 -3.38 -31.67
C SER A 79 -7.49 -2.02 -32.31
N ILE A 80 -8.54 -1.99 -33.12
CA ILE A 80 -8.99 -0.79 -33.83
C ILE A 80 -9.62 0.22 -32.86
N GLN A 81 -9.55 1.50 -33.21
CA GLN A 81 -10.18 2.58 -32.46
C GLN A 81 -11.69 2.39 -32.33
N GLY A 82 -12.24 2.72 -31.17
CA GLY A 82 -13.66 2.63 -30.85
C GLY A 82 -14.13 1.22 -30.47
N LYS A 83 -13.32 0.18 -30.70
CA LYS A 83 -13.68 -1.19 -30.32
C LYS A 83 -13.77 -1.32 -28.79
N LYS A 84 -14.85 -1.97 -28.32
CA LYS A 84 -14.96 -2.46 -26.95
C LYS A 84 -14.26 -3.80 -26.82
N VAL A 85 -13.42 -3.95 -25.81
CA VAL A 85 -12.66 -5.18 -25.54
C VAL A 85 -12.71 -5.54 -24.06
N SER A 86 -12.39 -6.79 -23.74
CA SER A 86 -12.21 -7.26 -22.39
C SER A 86 -10.79 -7.76 -22.22
N THR A 87 -10.15 -7.47 -21.10
CA THR A 87 -8.75 -7.84 -20.84
C THR A 87 -8.48 -8.03 -19.36
N ILE A 88 -7.41 -8.78 -19.06
CA ILE A 88 -6.92 -9.01 -17.71
C ILE A 88 -5.41 -8.72 -17.71
N GLY A 89 -4.95 -7.90 -16.76
CA GLY A 89 -3.53 -7.56 -16.64
C GLY A 89 -3.14 -7.15 -15.23
N ILE A 90 -1.84 -7.16 -14.94
CA ILE A 90 -1.27 -6.67 -13.68
C ILE A 90 -1.14 -5.14 -13.75
N ALA A 91 -1.68 -4.45 -12.76
CA ALA A 91 -1.47 -3.02 -12.58
C ALA A 91 -0.03 -2.77 -12.12
N VAL A 92 0.80 -2.15 -12.97
CA VAL A 92 2.21 -1.84 -12.63
C VAL A 92 2.43 -0.37 -12.29
N ALA A 93 1.43 0.47 -12.52
CA ALA A 93 1.39 1.84 -12.04
C ALA A 93 -0.07 2.25 -11.88
N VAL A 94 -0.41 2.90 -10.77
CA VAL A 94 -1.76 3.42 -10.52
C VAL A 94 -1.69 4.90 -10.15
N SER A 95 -2.50 5.73 -10.81
CA SER A 95 -2.63 7.14 -10.45
C SER A 95 -3.63 7.31 -9.29
N GLY A 96 -3.49 8.39 -8.54
CA GLY A 96 -4.59 8.84 -7.68
C GLY A 96 -5.80 9.27 -8.53
N GLN A 97 -6.97 9.35 -7.89
CA GLN A 97 -8.16 9.88 -8.54
C GLN A 97 -8.17 11.40 -8.58
N LYS A 98 -8.62 12.00 -9.69
CA LYS A 98 -8.76 13.45 -9.83
C LYS A 98 -10.07 13.80 -10.50
N LEU A 99 -10.66 14.92 -10.09
CA LEU A 99 -11.77 15.53 -10.82
C LEU A 99 -11.23 16.19 -12.10
N THR A 100 -11.81 15.83 -13.23
CA THR A 100 -11.46 16.41 -14.53
C THR A 100 -12.20 17.73 -14.75
N ALA A 101 -11.72 18.54 -15.69
CA ALA A 101 -12.40 19.78 -16.08
C ALA A 101 -13.84 19.55 -16.61
N ARG A 102 -14.19 18.31 -16.99
CA ARG A 102 -15.53 17.92 -17.45
C ARG A 102 -16.44 17.44 -16.32
N GLY A 103 -15.98 17.48 -15.07
CA GLY A 103 -16.73 17.06 -13.90
C GLY A 103 -16.73 15.55 -13.63
N ASP A 104 -16.00 14.76 -14.42
CA ASP A 104 -15.83 13.33 -14.17
C ASP A 104 -14.62 13.07 -13.26
N TRP A 105 -14.76 12.16 -12.30
CA TRP A 105 -13.64 11.57 -11.59
C TRP A 105 -12.86 10.67 -12.53
N SER A 106 -11.53 10.78 -12.51
CA SER A 106 -10.65 9.98 -13.36
C SER A 106 -9.55 9.30 -12.56
N CYS A 107 -9.23 8.08 -12.94
CA CYS A 107 -8.07 7.32 -12.47
C CYS A 107 -7.40 6.64 -13.68
N SER A 108 -6.08 6.63 -13.71
CA SER A 108 -5.29 6.03 -14.78
C SER A 108 -4.38 4.95 -14.22
N PHE A 109 -4.13 3.91 -15.00
CA PHE A 109 -3.16 2.88 -14.64
C PHE A 109 -2.48 2.31 -15.87
N LYS A 110 -1.34 1.64 -15.64
CA LYS A 110 -0.61 0.89 -16.65
C LYS A 110 -0.74 -0.59 -16.38
N LEU A 111 -1.09 -1.35 -17.40
CA LEU A 111 -1.25 -2.80 -17.34
C LEU A 111 -0.12 -3.53 -18.06
N LEU A 112 0.25 -4.68 -17.49
CA LEU A 112 1.16 -5.65 -18.08
C LEU A 112 0.62 -7.08 -18.01
N ASP A 113 1.04 -7.87 -18.99
CA ASP A 113 1.03 -9.32 -19.00
C ASP A 113 2.28 -9.80 -19.78
N SER A 114 2.43 -11.10 -19.99
CA SER A 114 3.61 -11.62 -20.70
C SER A 114 3.68 -11.24 -22.18
N SER A 115 2.60 -10.70 -22.78
CA SER A 115 2.55 -10.30 -24.19
C SER A 115 3.03 -8.87 -24.48
N ASN A 116 3.04 -7.97 -23.49
CA ASN A 116 3.35 -6.54 -23.71
C ASN A 116 4.45 -5.99 -22.78
N MET A 117 5.40 -6.85 -22.41
CA MET A 117 6.47 -6.56 -21.45
C MET A 117 7.29 -5.29 -21.75
N ASP A 118 7.47 -4.94 -23.01
CA ASP A 118 8.26 -3.77 -23.40
C ASP A 118 7.42 -2.49 -23.50
N ARG A 119 6.08 -2.62 -23.50
CA ARG A 119 5.13 -1.55 -23.77
C ARG A 119 3.89 -1.67 -22.86
N PRO A 120 3.98 -1.17 -21.62
CA PRO A 120 2.82 -1.09 -20.72
C PRO A 120 1.62 -0.41 -21.38
N PHE A 121 0.48 -1.06 -21.29
CA PHE A 121 -0.76 -0.55 -21.85
C PHE A 121 -1.41 0.44 -20.88
N MET A 122 -1.67 1.67 -21.34
CA MET A 122 -2.32 2.69 -20.52
C MET A 122 -3.84 2.53 -20.54
N VAL A 123 -4.46 2.65 -19.37
CA VAL A 123 -5.91 2.68 -19.21
C VAL A 123 -6.32 3.92 -18.41
N ASN A 124 -7.37 4.59 -18.87
CA ASN A 124 -8.00 5.71 -18.18
C ASN A 124 -9.46 5.35 -17.85
N MET A 125 -9.81 5.37 -16.58
CA MET A 125 -11.16 5.14 -16.10
C MET A 125 -11.81 6.46 -15.69
N PHE A 126 -13.08 6.62 -16.05
CA PHE A 126 -13.90 7.77 -15.71
C PHE A 126 -15.15 7.34 -14.93
N SER A 127 -15.55 8.17 -13.97
CA SER A 127 -16.68 7.94 -13.07
C SER A 127 -17.40 9.26 -12.79
N LYS A 128 -18.73 9.23 -12.61
CA LYS A 128 -19.50 10.38 -12.13
C LYS A 128 -19.35 10.60 -10.62
N GLU A 129 -19.00 9.56 -9.89
CA GLU A 129 -18.81 9.56 -8.44
C GLU A 129 -17.33 9.32 -8.09
N PRO A 130 -16.87 9.74 -6.90
CA PRO A 130 -15.53 9.37 -6.43
C PRO A 130 -15.35 7.84 -6.42
N PHE A 131 -14.16 7.37 -6.76
CA PHE A 131 -13.83 5.96 -6.64
C PHE A 131 -13.73 5.60 -5.15
N THR A 132 -14.64 4.75 -4.69
CA THR A 132 -14.67 4.23 -3.31
C THR A 132 -13.56 3.22 -3.04
N ALA A 133 -13.09 2.55 -4.09
CA ALA A 133 -11.94 1.67 -4.08
C ALA A 133 -11.12 1.85 -5.36
N LEU A 134 -9.80 1.86 -5.22
CA LEU A 134 -8.86 1.91 -6.33
C LEU A 134 -8.01 0.65 -6.34
N PRO A 135 -7.59 0.19 -7.53
CA PRO A 135 -6.60 -0.88 -7.61
C PRO A 135 -5.25 -0.43 -7.04
N TYR A 136 -4.42 -1.38 -6.64
CA TYR A 136 -3.05 -1.13 -6.15
C TYR A 136 -2.01 -1.73 -7.10
N GLU A 137 -0.78 -1.25 -7.03
CA GLU A 137 0.31 -1.78 -7.86
C GLU A 137 0.62 -3.24 -7.50
N GLY A 138 0.83 -4.08 -8.52
CA GLY A 138 0.98 -5.52 -8.40
C GLY A 138 -0.34 -6.30 -8.34
N CYS A 139 -1.50 -5.62 -8.33
CA CYS A 139 -2.78 -6.32 -8.35
C CYS A 139 -3.21 -6.71 -9.77
N PRO A 140 -3.74 -7.92 -9.97
CA PRO A 140 -4.48 -8.26 -11.17
C PRO A 140 -5.78 -7.48 -11.30
N LEU A 141 -6.05 -6.98 -12.50
CA LEU A 141 -7.26 -6.27 -12.88
C LEU A 141 -7.95 -6.92 -14.05
N LEU A 142 -9.25 -7.15 -13.90
CA LEU A 142 -10.15 -7.58 -14.97
C LEU A 142 -10.95 -6.37 -15.43
N LEU A 143 -10.93 -6.09 -16.72
CA LEU A 143 -11.64 -4.98 -17.35
C LEU A 143 -12.53 -5.51 -18.46
N HIS A 144 -13.81 -5.19 -18.41
CA HIS A 144 -14.81 -5.59 -19.39
C HIS A 144 -15.46 -4.35 -20.01
N GLU A 145 -15.64 -4.38 -21.34
CA GLU A 145 -16.07 -3.24 -22.17
C GLU A 145 -15.13 -2.01 -22.15
N LEU A 146 -13.81 -2.25 -22.12
CA LEU A 146 -12.83 -1.20 -22.30
C LEU A 146 -12.85 -0.68 -23.74
N VAL A 147 -13.02 0.63 -23.94
CA VAL A 147 -13.03 1.24 -25.28
C VAL A 147 -11.62 1.61 -25.71
N ILE A 148 -11.18 1.15 -26.88
CA ILE A 148 -9.87 1.50 -27.41
C ILE A 148 -9.89 2.89 -28.02
N ARG A 149 -9.02 3.76 -27.50
CA ARG A 149 -8.73 5.08 -28.06
C ARG A 149 -7.29 5.12 -28.48
N ARG A 150 -7.03 5.91 -29.51
CA ARG A 150 -5.70 6.12 -30.03
C ARG A 150 -5.41 7.62 -29.98
N PHE A 151 -4.28 7.96 -29.40
CA PHE A 151 -3.88 9.35 -29.16
C PHE A 151 -2.59 9.64 -29.94
N GLY A 152 -2.64 10.63 -30.82
CA GLY A 152 -1.49 11.30 -31.43
C GLY A 152 -1.73 12.80 -31.36
N LYS A 153 -0.72 13.61 -31.02
CA LYS A 153 -0.88 15.07 -30.99
C LYS A 153 -0.63 15.70 -32.36
N THR A 154 0.10 15.02 -33.23
CA THR A 154 0.47 15.45 -34.58
C THR A 154 0.50 14.26 -35.54
N ALA A 155 0.58 14.50 -36.85
CA ALA A 155 0.71 13.46 -37.86
C ALA A 155 2.02 12.66 -37.74
N ASP A 156 3.03 13.23 -37.07
CA ASP A 156 4.36 12.64 -36.89
C ASP A 156 4.53 11.92 -35.53
N ASP A 157 3.57 12.06 -34.61
CA ASP A 157 3.59 11.33 -33.34
C ASP A 157 3.17 9.88 -33.57
N GLU A 158 3.99 8.94 -33.10
CA GLU A 158 3.55 7.55 -32.98
C GLU A 158 2.24 7.49 -32.20
N GLU A 159 1.22 6.95 -32.87
CA GLU A 159 -0.11 6.80 -32.32
C GLU A 159 -0.07 5.84 -31.11
N LYS A 160 -0.44 6.35 -29.94
CA LYS A 160 -0.40 5.57 -28.69
C LYS A 160 -1.80 5.05 -28.37
N PRO A 161 -2.04 3.73 -28.49
CA PRO A 161 -3.30 3.14 -28.07
C PRO A 161 -3.40 3.16 -26.54
N ALA A 162 -4.60 3.44 -26.06
CA ALA A 162 -4.95 3.41 -24.65
C ALA A 162 -6.40 2.96 -24.48
N GLY A 163 -6.66 2.28 -23.38
CA GLY A 163 -8.00 1.89 -22.97
C GLY A 163 -8.71 3.06 -22.28
N VAL A 164 -9.98 3.23 -22.58
CA VAL A 164 -10.86 4.16 -21.88
C VAL A 164 -12.06 3.42 -21.33
N GLY A 165 -12.18 3.43 -20.01
CA GLY A 165 -13.31 2.88 -19.30
C GLY A 165 -14.28 3.98 -18.90
N TYR A 166 -15.48 3.97 -19.45
CA TYR A 166 -16.51 4.96 -19.16
C TYR A 166 -17.41 4.50 -18.01
N ALA A 167 -17.97 5.46 -17.27
CA ALA A 167 -18.70 5.23 -16.03
C ALA A 167 -19.94 4.33 -16.19
N ASP A 168 -20.53 4.36 -17.39
CA ASP A 168 -21.79 3.74 -17.78
C ASP A 168 -21.65 2.31 -18.32
N SER A 169 -20.45 1.94 -18.76
CA SER A 169 -20.21 0.72 -19.55
C SER A 169 -19.08 -0.14 -19.01
N LEU A 170 -18.02 0.47 -18.46
CA LEU A 170 -16.90 -0.27 -17.92
C LEU A 170 -17.31 -1.05 -16.67
N LYS A 171 -17.13 -2.37 -16.73
CA LYS A 171 -17.14 -3.23 -15.55
C LYS A 171 -15.71 -3.61 -15.23
N TRP A 172 -15.33 -3.52 -13.96
CA TRP A 172 -13.99 -3.89 -13.53
C TRP A 172 -14.00 -4.59 -12.17
N ALA A 173 -13.01 -5.43 -11.97
CA ALA A 173 -12.74 -6.08 -10.70
C ALA A 173 -11.23 -6.22 -10.49
N SER A 174 -10.80 -6.11 -9.24
CA SER A 174 -9.49 -6.58 -8.81
C SER A 174 -9.67 -7.83 -7.99
N TYR A 175 -8.80 -8.82 -8.18
CA TYR A 175 -8.75 -10.01 -7.35
C TYR A 175 -7.37 -10.09 -6.71
N ASN A 176 -7.33 -10.33 -5.41
CA ASN A 176 -6.09 -10.53 -4.67
C ASN A 176 -5.89 -12.03 -4.43
N PRO A 177 -4.93 -12.69 -5.12
CA PRO A 177 -4.66 -14.12 -4.98
C PRO A 177 -4.24 -14.55 -3.57
N VAL A 178 -3.60 -13.66 -2.81
CA VAL A 178 -3.12 -13.96 -1.45
C VAL A 178 -4.28 -14.02 -0.46
N THR A 179 -5.18 -13.04 -0.52
CA THR A 179 -6.32 -12.97 0.41
C THR A 179 -7.58 -13.64 -0.14
N GLN A 180 -7.56 -14.05 -1.41
CA GLN A 180 -8.70 -14.50 -2.20
C GLN A 180 -9.89 -13.54 -2.19
N ARG A 181 -9.64 -12.26 -1.92
CA ARG A 181 -10.68 -11.22 -1.88
C ARG A 181 -10.77 -10.51 -3.22
N THR A 182 -12.00 -10.19 -3.60
CA THR A 182 -12.31 -9.37 -4.77
C THR A 182 -12.65 -7.96 -4.32
N VAL A 183 -12.10 -6.96 -5.00
CA VAL A 183 -12.48 -5.56 -4.87
C VAL A 183 -13.21 -5.14 -6.14
N PHE A 184 -14.36 -4.49 -5.98
CA PHE A 184 -15.20 -4.01 -7.07
C PHE A 184 -15.76 -2.62 -6.75
N ARG A 185 -16.14 -1.87 -7.79
CA ARG A 185 -16.74 -0.53 -7.66
C ARG A 185 -18.20 -0.59 -7.21
N HIS A 186 -18.98 -1.53 -7.74
CA HIS A 186 -20.36 -1.77 -7.33
C HIS A 186 -20.65 -3.28 -7.30
N GLU A 187 -21.10 -3.78 -6.15
CA GLU A 187 -21.38 -5.20 -5.89
C GLU A 187 -22.37 -5.81 -6.91
N ASN A 188 -23.32 -5.01 -7.37
CA ASN A 188 -24.37 -5.42 -8.31
C ASN A 188 -23.91 -5.53 -9.78
N GLN A 189 -22.72 -5.04 -10.14
CA GLN A 189 -22.25 -5.05 -11.53
C GLN A 189 -21.28 -6.20 -11.88
N VAL A 190 -20.83 -6.97 -10.87
CA VAL A 190 -19.72 -7.92 -11.02
C VAL A 190 -20.12 -9.37 -10.67
N ALA A 191 -21.36 -9.61 -10.22
CA ALA A 191 -21.88 -10.95 -10.01
C ALA A 191 -21.73 -11.80 -11.29
N GLY A 192 -20.81 -12.77 -11.26
CA GLY A 192 -20.50 -13.66 -12.39
C GLY A 192 -19.35 -13.24 -13.30
N MET A 193 -18.64 -12.12 -13.02
CA MET A 193 -17.49 -11.65 -13.82
C MET A 193 -16.20 -12.43 -13.49
N ILE A 194 -16.00 -12.82 -12.24
CA ILE A 194 -14.88 -13.67 -11.81
C ILE A 194 -15.44 -15.06 -11.53
N ARG A 195 -15.28 -15.97 -12.49
CA ARG A 195 -15.60 -17.39 -12.33
C ARG A 195 -14.31 -18.16 -12.05
N GLU A 196 -14.43 -19.46 -11.89
CA GLU A 196 -13.30 -20.30 -11.52
C GLU A 196 -12.15 -20.24 -12.55
N LYS A 197 -12.48 -20.12 -13.84
CA LYS A 197 -11.48 -19.93 -14.89
C LYS A 197 -10.74 -18.60 -14.80
N GLU A 198 -11.47 -17.51 -14.56
CA GLU A 198 -10.87 -16.19 -14.36
C GLU A 198 -10.02 -16.15 -13.09
N LYS A 199 -10.46 -16.79 -11.99
CA LYS A 199 -9.65 -16.90 -10.76
C LYS A 199 -8.35 -17.64 -11.03
N GLN A 200 -8.40 -18.78 -11.72
CA GLN A 200 -7.21 -19.53 -12.06
C GLN A 200 -6.26 -18.69 -12.93
N TYR A 201 -6.79 -18.06 -13.98
CA TYR A 201 -6.00 -17.20 -14.85
C TYR A 201 -5.32 -16.06 -14.08
N VAL A 202 -6.04 -15.45 -13.13
CA VAL A 202 -5.50 -14.38 -12.30
C VAL A 202 -4.42 -14.89 -11.34
N ASN A 203 -4.58 -16.09 -10.77
CA ASN A 203 -3.54 -16.72 -9.96
C ASN A 203 -2.29 -16.98 -10.78
N ASP A 204 -2.44 -17.57 -11.97
CA ASP A 204 -1.33 -17.86 -12.88
C ASP A 204 -0.59 -16.56 -13.30
N LEU A 205 -1.35 -15.50 -13.58
CA LEU A 205 -0.82 -14.18 -13.91
C LEU A 205 -0.04 -13.58 -12.73
N TYR A 206 -0.55 -13.74 -11.51
CA TYR A 206 0.10 -13.23 -10.31
C TYR A 206 1.37 -14.01 -9.95
N ASP A 207 1.35 -15.33 -10.09
CA ASP A 207 2.53 -16.19 -9.90
C ASP A 207 3.62 -15.87 -10.91
N TRP A 208 3.24 -15.64 -12.18
CA TRP A 208 4.17 -15.15 -13.20
C TRP A 208 4.78 -13.80 -12.82
N TRP A 209 3.96 -12.85 -12.37
CA TRP A 209 4.44 -11.52 -11.94
C TRP A 209 5.39 -11.62 -10.74
N ARG A 210 5.08 -12.46 -9.75
CA ARG A 210 5.93 -12.74 -8.60
C ARG A 210 7.27 -13.35 -9.00
N GLY A 211 7.26 -14.32 -9.91
CA GLY A 211 8.47 -14.92 -10.47
C GLY A 211 9.34 -13.88 -11.16
N LEU A 212 8.74 -13.03 -11.99
CA LEU A 212 9.42 -11.92 -12.65
C LEU A 212 10.08 -10.96 -11.66
N GLN A 213 9.39 -10.60 -10.56
CA GLN A 213 9.94 -9.73 -9.52
C GLN A 213 11.11 -10.38 -8.76
N ALA A 214 11.04 -11.68 -8.49
CA ALA A 214 12.08 -12.42 -7.78
C ALA A 214 13.37 -12.58 -8.61
N GLU A 215 13.25 -12.72 -9.94
CA GLU A 215 14.39 -12.83 -10.86
C GLU A 215 15.06 -11.48 -11.17
N MET A 216 14.39 -10.35 -10.90
CA MET A 216 14.83 -9.02 -11.34
C MET A 216 15.06 -7.99 -10.21
N PRO A 217 15.78 -8.27 -9.11
CA PRO A 217 16.18 -7.21 -8.18
C PRO A 217 17.05 -6.12 -8.84
N ASN A 218 17.74 -6.45 -9.95
CA ASN A 218 18.79 -5.62 -10.55
C ASN A 218 18.65 -5.35 -12.07
N ASN A 219 17.55 -5.72 -12.75
CA ASN A 219 17.45 -5.51 -14.20
C ASN A 219 17.05 -4.06 -14.52
N PRO A 220 17.92 -3.27 -15.18
CA PRO A 220 17.57 -1.91 -15.58
C PRO A 220 16.42 -1.90 -16.57
N GLN A 221 16.25 -2.85 -17.49
CA GLN A 221 15.25 -2.73 -18.57
C GLN A 221 13.78 -2.78 -18.10
N THR A 222 13.41 -3.65 -17.14
CA THR A 222 12.08 -3.58 -16.49
C THR A 222 11.96 -2.42 -15.49
N THR A 223 13.10 -1.87 -15.07
CA THR A 223 13.21 -0.73 -14.17
C THR A 223 13.26 0.62 -14.93
N THR A 224 13.59 0.65 -16.21
CA THR A 224 14.00 1.85 -16.96
C THR A 224 12.89 2.30 -17.92
N THR A 225 12.20 1.38 -18.60
CA THR A 225 11.08 1.74 -19.50
C THR A 225 9.79 2.08 -18.75
N PHE A 226 9.64 1.63 -17.49
CA PHE A 226 8.48 1.91 -16.65
C PHE A 226 8.68 3.13 -15.73
N LYS A 227 9.93 3.61 -15.56
CA LYS A 227 10.31 4.74 -14.69
C LYS A 227 10.72 6.00 -15.46
N ALA A 228 10.07 6.30 -16.58
CA ALA A 228 10.04 7.69 -17.06
C ALA A 228 9.15 8.56 -16.13
N ALA A 229 9.47 8.61 -14.83
CA ALA A 229 8.88 9.52 -13.83
C ALA A 229 9.53 9.31 -12.44
N ARG A 230 10.67 9.98 -12.20
CA ARG A 230 11.31 10.15 -10.87
C ARG A 230 11.75 8.82 -10.21
N ALA A 231 12.73 8.91 -9.29
CA ALA A 231 13.15 7.76 -8.50
C ALA A 231 11.92 7.04 -7.88
N PRO A 232 11.91 5.69 -7.82
CA PRO A 232 10.80 4.95 -7.22
C PRO A 232 10.61 5.47 -5.79
N LYS A 233 9.42 5.97 -5.51
CA LYS A 233 9.07 6.49 -4.18
C LYS A 233 9.05 5.30 -3.23
N ARG A 234 9.87 5.37 -2.20
CA ARG A 234 10.02 4.28 -1.23
C ARG A 234 8.96 4.42 -0.16
N GLU A 235 8.39 3.29 0.26
CA GLU A 235 7.74 3.19 1.56
C GLU A 235 8.82 3.36 2.62
N LEU A 236 8.69 4.40 3.44
CA LEU A 236 9.65 4.75 4.47
C LEU A 236 8.92 5.01 5.78
N LEU A 237 9.60 4.70 6.88
CA LEU A 237 9.26 5.28 8.17
C LEU A 237 9.58 6.77 8.15
N ILE A 238 8.86 7.55 8.95
CA ILE A 238 9.00 9.01 9.01
C ILE A 238 10.44 9.39 9.40
N LYS A 239 11.06 8.65 10.34
CA LYS A 239 12.46 8.85 10.74
C LYS A 239 13.49 8.70 9.62
N ASP A 240 13.19 7.86 8.62
CA ASP A 240 14.13 7.50 7.54
C ASP A 240 13.95 8.40 6.30
N ALA A 241 12.89 9.21 6.29
CA ALA A 241 12.62 10.14 5.22
C ALA A 241 13.57 11.34 5.24
N LYS A 242 13.88 11.88 4.06
CA LYS A 242 14.83 12.98 3.88
C LYS A 242 14.14 14.23 3.35
N ILE A 243 14.72 15.39 3.62
CA ILE A 243 14.29 16.66 3.06
C ILE A 243 14.31 16.58 1.52
N ARG A 244 13.28 17.14 0.87
CA ARG A 244 13.12 17.22 -0.60
C ARG A 244 13.05 15.86 -1.33
N GLU A 245 12.98 14.75 -0.62
CA GLU A 245 12.70 13.44 -1.20
C GLU A 245 11.22 13.08 -1.06
N PHE A 246 10.67 12.44 -2.10
CA PHE A 246 9.30 11.95 -2.07
C PHE A 246 9.25 10.54 -1.50
N PHE A 247 8.38 10.32 -0.53
CA PHE A 247 8.19 9.04 0.12
C PHE A 247 6.70 8.69 0.28
N ILE A 248 6.46 7.44 0.67
CA ILE A 248 5.16 6.92 1.07
C ILE A 248 5.28 6.56 2.54
N ALA A 249 4.33 6.98 3.37
CA ALA A 249 4.28 6.61 4.77
C ALA A 249 2.95 5.97 5.12
N HIS A 250 3.00 4.92 5.94
CA HIS A 250 1.84 4.36 6.59
C HIS A 250 1.77 4.91 8.01
N VAL A 251 0.66 5.52 8.38
CA VAL A 251 0.56 6.32 9.59
C VAL A 251 -0.80 6.13 10.25
N LEU A 252 -0.82 6.28 11.56
CA LEU A 252 -2.01 6.49 12.36
C LEU A 252 -2.40 7.97 12.30
N HIS A 253 -3.65 8.24 11.95
CA HIS A 253 -4.20 9.59 12.02
C HIS A 253 -4.63 9.93 13.45
N ILE A 254 -4.06 11.02 13.98
CA ILE A 254 -4.26 11.42 15.37
C ILE A 254 -5.26 12.56 15.47
N TRP A 255 -5.12 13.60 14.64
CA TRP A 255 -5.95 14.79 14.76
C TRP A 255 -5.97 15.60 13.47
N THR A 256 -7.08 16.30 13.22
CA THR A 256 -7.21 17.27 12.14
C THR A 256 -7.43 18.65 12.73
N GLU A 257 -6.62 19.60 12.29
CA GLU A 257 -6.79 21.03 12.54
C GLU A 257 -7.36 21.69 11.28
N SER A 258 -8.56 22.24 11.43
CA SER A 258 -9.28 22.94 10.37
C SER A 258 -9.31 24.42 10.74
N ASP A 259 -8.28 25.18 10.37
CA ASP A 259 -8.35 26.64 10.49
C ASP A 259 -9.26 27.19 9.39
N THR A 260 -10.17 28.10 9.74
CA THR A 260 -11.28 28.57 8.89
C THR A 260 -10.83 29.38 7.68
N ASN A 261 -9.54 29.71 7.56
CA ASN A 261 -8.96 30.46 6.43
C ASN A 261 -7.77 29.77 5.74
N PHE A 262 -7.32 28.60 6.22
CA PHE A 262 -6.10 27.95 5.72
C PHE A 262 -6.32 26.49 5.31
N HIS A 263 -5.32 25.93 4.63
CA HIS A 263 -5.26 24.52 4.25
C HIS A 263 -5.38 23.63 5.50
N PRO A 264 -6.23 22.57 5.52
CA PRO A 264 -6.35 21.71 6.69
C PRO A 264 -5.02 21.01 6.96
N HIS A 265 -4.69 20.91 8.25
CA HIS A 265 -3.52 20.20 8.73
C HIS A 265 -3.95 18.91 9.39
N VAL A 266 -3.31 17.81 9.03
CA VAL A 266 -3.52 16.51 9.67
C VAL A 266 -2.26 16.12 10.41
N TYR A 267 -2.46 15.60 11.61
CA TYR A 267 -1.41 15.19 12.51
C TYR A 267 -1.41 13.68 12.57
N VAL A 268 -0.27 13.10 12.21
CA VAL A 268 -0.12 11.66 12.02
C VAL A 268 1.14 11.16 12.70
N THR A 269 1.19 9.86 12.97
CA THR A 269 2.38 9.22 13.52
C THR A 269 2.52 7.80 12.99
N ASP A 270 3.75 7.35 12.78
CA ASP A 270 4.09 5.92 12.62
C ASP A 270 4.82 5.39 13.86
N TYR A 271 4.72 6.13 14.98
CA TYR A 271 5.42 5.90 16.25
C TYR A 271 6.95 6.01 16.20
N THR A 272 7.53 6.39 15.05
CA THR A 272 8.97 6.65 14.98
C THR A 272 9.30 8.09 15.38
N PRO A 273 10.48 8.34 15.95
CA PRO A 273 10.95 9.70 16.20
C PRO A 273 10.99 10.50 14.90
N LEU A 274 10.55 11.76 14.96
CA LEU A 274 10.72 12.68 13.85
C LEU A 274 12.20 12.84 13.53
N PRO A 275 12.58 12.96 12.25
CA PRO A 275 13.94 13.35 11.87
C PRO A 275 14.36 14.64 12.60
N GLU A 276 15.63 14.80 12.93
CA GLU A 276 16.13 15.96 13.69
C GLU A 276 15.73 17.31 13.06
N PHE A 277 15.62 17.34 11.73
CA PHE A 277 15.21 18.53 10.98
C PHE A 277 13.70 18.78 11.00
N ALA A 278 12.88 17.79 11.35
CA ALA A 278 11.43 17.85 11.42
C ALA A 278 11.03 18.33 12.81
N HIS A 279 10.87 19.65 12.97
CA HIS A 279 10.36 20.21 14.22
C HIS A 279 8.83 20.24 14.17
N SER A 280 8.18 19.67 15.19
CA SER A 280 6.74 19.82 15.36
C SER A 280 6.44 21.30 15.58
N SER A 281 5.68 21.89 14.67
CA SER A 281 5.06 23.18 14.94
C SER A 281 4.13 22.97 16.13
N HIS A 282 4.40 23.65 17.25
CA HIS A 282 3.64 23.57 18.49
C HIS A 282 2.13 23.48 18.23
N VAL A 283 1.54 22.32 18.52
CA VAL A 283 0.09 22.21 18.65
C VAL A 283 -0.23 22.48 20.10
N TYR A 284 -1.02 23.51 20.40
CA TYR A 284 -1.56 23.72 21.73
C TYR A 284 -2.76 22.78 21.96
N ASN A 285 -2.51 21.46 21.89
CA ASN A 285 -3.49 20.44 22.21
C ASN A 285 -2.90 19.47 23.25
N PRO A 286 -3.32 19.55 24.52
CA PRO A 286 -2.80 18.72 25.61
C PRO A 286 -2.91 17.22 25.33
N ASP A 287 -3.92 16.79 24.59
CA ASP A 287 -4.18 15.37 24.28
C ASP A 287 -3.17 14.78 23.30
N LEU A 288 -2.39 15.63 22.63
CA LEU A 288 -1.34 15.23 21.69
C LEU A 288 0.04 15.08 22.34
N SER A 289 0.19 15.49 23.60
CA SER A 289 1.46 15.44 24.34
C SER A 289 2.08 14.04 24.41
N ARG A 290 1.26 12.98 24.42
CA ARG A 290 1.72 11.59 24.39
C ARG A 290 2.43 11.17 23.09
N PHE A 291 2.29 11.96 22.03
CA PHE A 291 2.95 11.73 20.73
C PHE A 291 4.09 12.73 20.47
N ASP A 292 4.51 13.47 21.50
CA ASP A 292 5.58 14.45 21.35
C ASP A 292 6.86 13.80 20.78
N GLY A 293 7.50 14.53 19.87
CA GLY A 293 8.65 14.02 19.10
C GLY A 293 8.35 12.94 18.05
N THR A 294 7.10 12.46 17.90
CA THR A 294 6.70 11.45 16.89
C THR A 294 5.55 11.93 15.98
N LEU A 295 5.01 13.13 16.24
CA LEU A 295 3.83 13.65 15.57
C LEU A 295 4.22 14.50 14.36
N LEU A 296 3.96 13.97 13.16
CA LEU A 296 4.18 14.68 11.91
C LEU A 296 2.95 15.50 11.53
N ARG A 297 3.14 16.81 11.32
CA ARG A 297 2.13 17.67 10.68
C ARG A 297 2.22 17.52 9.15
N ILE A 298 1.09 17.19 8.53
CA ILE A 298 0.92 17.17 7.07
C ILE A 298 -0.05 18.26 6.67
N SER A 299 0.39 19.18 5.80
CA SER A 299 -0.47 20.22 5.23
C SER A 299 -1.11 19.73 3.94
N LEU A 300 -2.45 19.79 3.87
CA LEU A 300 -3.23 19.28 2.74
C LEU A 300 -3.67 20.41 1.81
N TYR A 301 -3.22 20.35 0.56
CA TYR A 301 -3.47 21.38 -0.47
C TYR A 301 -4.45 20.88 -1.53
N ASP A 302 -5.13 21.82 -2.19
CA ASP A 302 -5.98 21.56 -3.36
C ASP A 302 -6.93 20.36 -3.19
N GLY A 303 -6.79 19.32 -4.02
CA GLY A 303 -7.62 18.12 -3.98
C GLY A 303 -7.46 17.25 -2.74
N ASP A 304 -6.46 17.51 -1.89
CA ASP A 304 -6.30 16.84 -0.59
C ASP A 304 -7.14 17.49 0.52
N LYS A 305 -7.70 18.69 0.30
CA LYS A 305 -8.53 19.36 1.31
C LYS A 305 -9.77 18.52 1.66
N GLU A 306 -10.39 17.94 0.65
CA GLU A 306 -11.56 17.06 0.83
C GLU A 306 -11.20 15.77 1.55
N ALA A 307 -9.96 15.28 1.40
CA ALA A 307 -9.50 14.09 2.11
C ALA A 307 -9.48 14.31 3.63
N ALA A 308 -9.20 15.53 4.09
CA ALA A 308 -9.17 15.86 5.52
C ALA A 308 -10.51 15.57 6.23
N SER A 309 -11.65 15.78 5.54
CA SER A 309 -12.99 15.62 6.12
C SER A 309 -13.41 14.15 6.28
N VAL A 310 -12.80 13.25 5.51
CA VAL A 310 -13.10 11.81 5.56
C VAL A 310 -12.15 11.03 6.46
N LEU A 311 -11.05 11.64 6.92
CA LEU A 311 -10.12 11.02 7.85
C LEU A 311 -10.73 10.91 9.25
N LYS A 312 -10.87 9.67 9.73
CA LYS A 312 -11.25 9.38 11.11
C LYS A 312 -10.02 9.31 12.00
N THR A 313 -10.03 10.02 13.12
CA THR A 313 -9.05 9.87 14.21
C THR A 313 -8.97 8.41 14.65
N GLY A 314 -7.77 7.91 14.91
CA GLY A 314 -7.50 6.51 15.24
C GLY A 314 -7.50 5.57 14.03
N GLY A 315 -7.75 6.08 12.82
CA GLY A 315 -7.64 5.29 11.59
C GLY A 315 -6.21 5.20 11.08
N PHE A 316 -5.86 4.07 10.46
CA PHE A 316 -4.58 3.91 9.76
C PHE A 316 -4.74 4.28 8.28
N TYR A 317 -3.76 5.00 7.76
CA TYR A 317 -3.78 5.51 6.39
C TYR A 317 -2.40 5.39 5.74
N THR A 318 -2.39 5.32 4.42
CA THR A 318 -1.21 5.46 3.58
C THR A 318 -1.25 6.83 2.96
N PHE A 319 -0.22 7.64 3.22
CA PHE A 319 0.00 8.90 2.55
C PHE A 319 1.09 8.71 1.50
N GLY A 320 0.70 8.79 0.24
CA GLY A 320 1.62 8.73 -0.88
C GLY A 320 2.15 10.10 -1.26
N ASN A 321 3.39 10.14 -1.80
CA ASN A 321 3.97 11.37 -2.35
C ASN A 321 4.18 12.48 -1.31
N LEU A 322 4.47 12.10 -0.07
CA LEU A 322 4.90 13.03 0.96
C LEU A 322 6.31 13.50 0.69
N HIS A 323 6.62 14.73 1.09
CA HIS A 323 7.98 15.25 1.18
C HIS A 323 8.02 16.35 2.23
N PHE A 324 9.17 16.50 2.87
CA PHE A 324 9.39 17.57 3.85
C PHE A 324 9.66 18.92 3.19
N VAL A 325 9.15 19.96 3.82
CA VAL A 325 9.26 21.35 3.40
C VAL A 325 9.51 22.24 4.60
N ASP A 326 10.44 23.16 4.45
CA ASP A 326 10.74 24.18 5.45
C ASP A 326 9.67 25.30 5.38
N GLY A 327 9.07 25.62 6.52
CA GLY A 327 8.11 26.73 6.65
C GLY A 327 8.47 27.68 7.79
N ARG A 328 7.72 28.79 7.88
CA ARG A 328 7.91 29.80 8.95
C ARG A 328 7.68 29.26 10.38
N GLY A 329 7.06 28.10 10.53
CA GLY A 329 6.76 27.47 11.82
C GLY A 329 7.46 26.13 12.03
N GLY A 330 8.57 25.87 11.32
CA GLY A 330 9.27 24.59 11.34
C GLY A 330 9.02 23.74 10.09
N THR A 331 9.69 22.60 10.03
CA THR A 331 9.61 21.67 8.90
C THR A 331 8.41 20.76 9.03
N TYR A 332 7.61 20.67 7.98
CA TYR A 332 6.41 19.85 7.94
C TYR A 332 6.36 19.05 6.64
N ALA A 333 5.52 18.03 6.58
CA ALA A 333 5.31 17.28 5.35
C ALA A 333 4.18 17.89 4.54
N LYS A 334 4.29 17.84 3.22
CA LYS A 334 3.17 18.10 2.32
C LYS A 334 3.09 17.02 1.25
N GLN A 335 1.89 16.81 0.73
CA GLN A 335 1.73 15.97 -0.45
C GLN A 335 2.20 16.73 -1.69
N GLY A 336 2.92 16.06 -2.60
CA GLY A 336 3.24 16.64 -3.89
C GLY A 336 1.99 16.86 -4.74
N GLN A 337 2.01 17.89 -5.58
CA GLN A 337 0.88 18.31 -6.43
C GLN A 337 0.22 17.15 -7.19
N GLY A 338 -1.11 17.21 -7.32
CA GLY A 338 -1.92 16.29 -8.10
C GLY A 338 -3.11 15.73 -7.31
N ALA A 339 -3.63 14.60 -7.81
CA ALA A 339 -4.67 13.81 -7.15
C ALA A 339 -4.30 13.44 -5.71
N SER A 340 -5.31 13.32 -4.84
CA SER A 340 -5.10 12.85 -3.49
C SER A 340 -4.57 11.42 -3.47
N LYS A 341 -3.57 11.17 -2.63
CA LYS A 341 -2.89 9.87 -2.45
C LYS A 341 -2.98 9.40 -1.01
N ILE A 342 -4.11 9.69 -0.38
CA ILE A 342 -4.41 9.30 0.99
C ILE A 342 -5.39 8.13 0.93
N PHE A 343 -4.95 6.98 1.42
CA PHE A 343 -5.72 5.73 1.36
C PHE A 343 -5.90 5.15 2.74
N ARG A 344 -7.11 4.72 3.09
CA ARG A 344 -7.32 4.00 4.35
C ARG A 344 -6.64 2.64 4.27
N LEU A 345 -5.80 2.34 5.27
CA LEU A 345 -5.17 1.04 5.40
C LEU A 345 -6.17 0.07 6.04
N THR A 346 -6.40 -1.06 5.38
CA THR A 346 -7.35 -2.10 5.83
C THR A 346 -6.68 -3.46 6.04
N ASP A 347 -5.40 -3.60 5.68
CA ASP A 347 -4.62 -4.81 5.89
C ASP A 347 -4.28 -4.96 7.38
N PRO A 348 -4.81 -5.98 8.08
CA PRO A 348 -4.57 -6.20 9.50
C PRO A 348 -3.10 -6.42 9.84
N GLU A 349 -2.31 -7.04 8.96
CA GLU A 349 -0.90 -7.33 9.23
C GLU A 349 -0.07 -6.06 9.15
N LYS A 350 -0.30 -5.21 8.15
CA LYS A 350 0.34 -3.87 8.10
C LYS A 350 -0.11 -2.98 9.26
N ILE A 351 -1.38 -3.04 9.67
CA ILE A 351 -1.88 -2.29 10.83
C ILE A 351 -1.18 -2.75 12.11
N ARG A 352 -1.01 -4.06 12.32
CA ARG A 352 -0.29 -4.62 13.48
C ARG A 352 1.16 -4.15 13.52
N GLN A 353 1.85 -4.13 12.38
CA GLN A 353 3.23 -3.64 12.29
C GLN A 353 3.39 -2.15 12.66
N LEU A 354 2.33 -1.36 12.52
CA LEU A 354 2.29 0.06 12.90
C LEU A 354 1.78 0.29 14.33
N SER A 355 1.31 -0.76 15.02
CA SER A 355 0.71 -0.67 16.35
C SER A 355 1.60 -1.29 17.45
N LEU A 356 2.78 -1.78 17.07
CA LEU A 356 3.83 -2.33 17.93
C LEU A 356 4.93 -1.28 18.09
#